data_AF-A0A966JER0-F1
#
_entry.id   AF-A0A966JER0-F1
#
_cell.length_a   1.000
_cell.length_b   1.000
_cell.length_c   1.000
_cell.angle_alpha   90.00
_cell.angle_beta   90.00
_cell.angle_gamma   90.00
#
_symmetry.space_group_name_H-M   'P 1'
#
loop_
_entity.id
_entity.type
_entity.pdbx_description
1 polymer ?
#
loop_
_entity_poly.entity_id
_entity_poly.type
_entity_poly.pdbx_seq_one_letter_code
_entity_poly.pdbx_strand_id
1 'polypeptide(L)'
;MSEFIIGLLITLIFIWYLTFSANRLDRLHHRVETSWANLDSILQRRAALAGEIAHLNEVDPATNLLLTSAAHQARDAEISERSEAESGLSEALKLLRQESDIPELYPEIFSELDSITDRLRTAIAIHQESVTATRKRREKLIIRAFRLAGRAPLPITYPFEDDVL
;
A
#
# COMPACT_ATOMS: atom_id res chain seq x y z
N MET A 1 5.45 45.83 31.98
CA MET A 1 4.20 45.06 31.77
C MET A 1 3.98 44.65 30.32
N SER A 2 4.16 45.55 29.36
CA SER A 2 4.05 45.24 27.91
C SER A 2 4.97 44.10 27.46
N GLU A 3 6.25 44.10 27.87
CA GLU A 3 7.21 43.05 27.50
C GLU A 3 6.82 41.65 28.01
N PHE A 4 6.28 41.57 29.23
CA PHE A 4 5.79 40.31 29.80
C PHE A 4 4.56 39.79 29.04
N ILE A 5 3.64 40.69 28.65
CA ILE A 5 2.47 40.36 27.85
C ILE A 5 2.90 39.86 26.45
N ILE A 6 3.89 40.50 25.83
CA ILE A 6 4.44 40.08 24.54
C ILE A 6 5.08 38.68 24.65
N GLY A 7 5.90 38.45 25.67
CA GLY A 7 6.52 37.15 25.91
C GLY A 7 5.51 36.02 26.14
N LEU A 8 4.47 36.29 26.94
CA LEU A 8 3.36 35.36 27.17
C LEU A 8 2.65 35.02 25.86
N LEU A 9 2.34 36.04 25.05
CA LEU A 9 1.63 35.88 23.78
C LEU A 9 2.43 35.06 22.77
N ILE A 10 3.74 35.32 22.65
CA ILE A 10 4.64 34.53 21.80
C ILE A 10 4.66 33.06 22.24
N THR A 11 4.74 32.82 23.55
CA THR A 11 4.77 31.46 24.11
C THR A 11 3.48 30.71 23.83
N LEU A 12 2.32 31.36 23.98
CA LEU A 12 1.02 30.77 23.67
C LEU A 12 0.88 30.42 22.18
N ILE A 13 1.28 31.34 21.29
CA ILE A 13 1.29 31.08 19.85
C ILE A 13 2.21 29.89 19.52
N PHE A 14 3.36 29.81 20.17
CA PHE A 14 4.31 28.72 19.95
C PHE A 14 3.74 27.36 20.38
N ILE A 15 3.15 27.27 21.58
CA ILE A 15 2.49 26.04 22.07
C ILE A 15 1.35 25.64 21.13
N TRP A 16 0.53 26.61 20.72
CA TRP A 16 -0.57 26.38 19.78
C TRP A 16 -0.05 25.85 18.43
N TYR A 17 1.01 26.45 17.90
CA TYR A 17 1.64 26.03 16.64
C TYR A 17 2.20 24.60 16.73
N LEU A 18 2.87 24.24 17.83
CA LEU A 18 3.36 22.89 18.06
C LEU A 18 2.22 21.87 18.11
N THR A 19 1.15 22.18 18.85
CA THR A 19 -0.05 21.34 18.97
C THR A 19 -0.70 21.11 17.59
N PHE A 20 -0.91 22.18 16.82
CA PHE A 20 -1.44 22.09 15.47
C PHE A 20 -0.55 21.25 14.54
N SER A 21 0.77 21.42 14.66
CA SER A 21 1.75 20.68 13.86
C SER A 21 1.76 19.18 14.19
N ALA A 22 1.64 18.82 15.47
CA ALA A 22 1.52 17.44 15.93
C ALA A 22 0.24 16.79 15.40
N ASN A 23 -0.92 17.43 15.58
CA ASN A 23 -2.20 16.92 15.07
C ASN A 23 -2.20 16.75 13.55
N ARG A 24 -1.48 17.60 12.82
CA ARG A 24 -1.34 17.46 11.36
C ARG A 24 -0.48 16.26 10.98
N LEU A 25 0.57 15.97 11.75
CA LEU A 25 1.41 14.81 11.53
C LEU A 25 0.66 13.51 11.84
N ASP A 26 -0.12 13.50 12.92
CA ASP A 26 -0.97 12.37 13.32
C ASP A 26 -1.96 11.97 12.22
N ARG A 27 -2.67 12.95 11.65
CA ARG A 27 -3.56 12.70 10.50
C ARG A 27 -2.86 12.11 9.27
N LEU A 28 -1.58 12.46 9.05
CA LEU A 28 -0.81 11.91 7.94
C LEU A 28 -0.41 10.45 8.22
N HIS A 29 -0.02 10.13 9.45
CA HIS A 29 0.22 8.75 9.86
C HIS A 29 -1.02 7.89 9.70
N HIS A 30 -2.17 8.37 10.20
CA HIS A 30 -3.42 7.64 10.05
C HIS A 30 -3.82 7.46 8.59
N ARG A 31 -3.54 8.46 7.74
CA ARG A 31 -3.76 8.33 6.29
C ARG A 31 -2.91 7.21 5.68
N VAL A 32 -1.65 7.07 6.06
CA VAL A 32 -0.77 5.98 5.60
C VAL A 32 -1.32 4.62 6.03
N GLU A 33 -1.77 4.50 7.28
CA GLU A 33 -2.38 3.26 7.80
C GLU A 33 -3.64 2.89 7.02
N THR A 34 -4.53 3.86 6.78
CA THR A 34 -5.76 3.62 6.01
C THR A 34 -5.50 3.30 4.55
N SER A 35 -4.51 3.92 3.91
CA SER A 35 -4.18 3.64 2.51
C SER A 35 -3.54 2.26 2.37
N TRP A 36 -2.73 1.84 3.34
CA TRP A 36 -2.21 0.48 3.41
C TRP A 36 -3.32 -0.55 3.56
N ALA A 37 -4.24 -0.36 4.50
CA ALA A 37 -5.37 -1.29 4.70
C ALA A 37 -6.23 -1.42 3.44
N ASN A 38 -6.46 -0.32 2.72
CA ASN A 38 -7.16 -0.36 1.44
C ASN A 38 -6.36 -1.12 0.36
N LEU A 39 -5.06 -0.85 0.24
CA LEU A 39 -4.16 -1.54 -0.69
C LEU A 39 -4.14 -3.05 -0.43
N ASP A 40 -3.94 -3.47 0.83
CA ASP A 40 -3.92 -4.88 1.22
C ASP A 40 -5.25 -5.58 0.90
N SER A 41 -6.39 -4.91 1.10
CA SER A 41 -7.69 -5.50 0.72
C SER A 41 -7.82 -5.81 -0.77
N ILE A 42 -7.20 -4.99 -1.64
CA ILE A 42 -7.19 -5.18 -3.09
C ILE A 42 -6.25 -6.34 -3.48
N LEU A 43 -5.07 -6.41 -2.85
CA LEU A 43 -4.12 -7.51 -3.04
C LEU A 43 -4.74 -8.86 -2.65
N GLN A 44 -5.41 -8.91 -1.49
CA GLN A 44 -6.13 -10.10 -1.04
C GLN A 44 -7.23 -10.54 -2.02
N ARG A 45 -7.98 -9.57 -2.57
CA ARG A 45 -9.00 -9.86 -3.59
C ARG A 45 -8.38 -10.39 -4.89
N ARG A 46 -7.23 -9.87 -5.32
CA ARG A 46 -6.48 -10.37 -6.48
C ARG A 46 -6.02 -11.80 -6.27
N ALA A 47 -5.44 -12.11 -5.11
CA ALA A 47 -5.00 -13.45 -4.76
C ALA A 47 -6.17 -14.45 -4.72
N ALA A 48 -7.32 -14.04 -4.16
CA ALA A 48 -8.54 -14.86 -4.19
C ALA A 48 -9.01 -15.17 -5.61
N LEU A 49 -9.08 -14.15 -6.48
CA LEU A 49 -9.49 -14.32 -7.87
C LEU A 49 -8.51 -15.20 -8.66
N ALA A 50 -7.20 -15.08 -8.40
CA ALA A 50 -6.21 -15.97 -9.00
C ALA A 50 -6.39 -17.43 -8.54
N GLY A 51 -6.77 -17.65 -7.28
CA GLY A 51 -7.15 -18.96 -6.77
C GLY A 51 -8.39 -19.53 -7.48
N GLU A 52 -9.39 -18.70 -7.79
CA GLU A 52 -10.55 -19.11 -8.59
C GLU A 52 -10.14 -19.48 -10.03
N ILE A 53 -9.29 -18.66 -10.66
CA ILE A 53 -8.75 -18.93 -12.00
C ILE A 53 -8.00 -20.27 -12.04
N ALA A 54 -7.25 -20.62 -10.99
CA ALA A 54 -6.52 -21.89 -10.93
C ALA A 54 -7.44 -23.13 -11.02
N HIS A 55 -8.70 -23.01 -10.60
CA HIS A 55 -9.68 -24.10 -10.59
C HIS A 55 -10.55 -24.19 -11.85
N LEU A 56 -10.27 -23.39 -12.89
CA LEU A 56 -10.94 -23.52 -14.19
C LEU A 56 -10.58 -24.86 -14.85
N ASN A 57 -11.53 -25.45 -15.58
CA ASN A 57 -11.40 -26.83 -16.11
C ASN A 57 -10.29 -26.97 -17.15
N GLU A 58 -9.98 -25.90 -17.86
CA GLU A 58 -9.05 -25.83 -18.98
C GLU A 58 -7.62 -25.54 -18.53
N VAL A 59 -7.42 -25.20 -17.25
CA VAL A 59 -6.09 -25.03 -16.65
C VAL A 59 -5.47 -26.40 -16.45
N ASP A 60 -4.28 -26.61 -17.00
CA ASP A 60 -3.56 -27.87 -16.82
C ASP A 60 -3.12 -28.05 -15.36
N PRO A 61 -2.93 -29.29 -14.88
CA PRO A 61 -2.60 -29.56 -13.49
C PRO A 61 -1.31 -28.89 -13.00
N ALA A 62 -0.31 -28.67 -13.86
CA ALA A 62 0.95 -28.04 -13.46
C ALA A 62 0.75 -26.53 -13.23
N THR A 63 0.07 -25.86 -14.16
CA THR A 63 -0.27 -24.44 -14.02
C THR A 63 -1.22 -24.20 -12.85
N ASN A 64 -2.19 -25.08 -12.61
CA ASN A 64 -3.07 -25.01 -11.44
C ASN A 64 -2.25 -25.03 -10.13
N LEU A 65 -1.32 -25.98 -9.98
CA LEU A 65 -0.49 -26.08 -8.78
C LEU A 65 0.39 -24.83 -8.58
N LEU A 66 0.99 -24.32 -9.66
CA LEU A 66 1.81 -23.10 -9.61
C LEU A 66 0.98 -21.89 -9.21
N LEU A 67 -0.18 -21.69 -9.84
CA LEU A 67 -1.04 -20.54 -9.58
C LEU A 67 -1.67 -20.60 -8.18
N THR A 68 -2.12 -21.77 -7.75
CA THR A 68 -2.64 -22.01 -6.40
C THR A 68 -1.58 -21.72 -5.34
N SER A 69 -0.35 -22.20 -5.54
CA SER A 69 0.77 -21.92 -4.64
C SER A 69 1.10 -20.44 -4.58
N ALA A 70 1.20 -19.76 -5.73
CA ALA A 70 1.50 -18.34 -5.80
C ALA A 70 0.37 -17.49 -5.17
N ALA A 71 -0.90 -17.86 -5.39
CA ALA A 71 -2.06 -17.21 -4.78
C ALA A 71 -2.05 -17.37 -3.25
N HIS A 72 -1.74 -18.57 -2.74
CA HIS A 72 -1.61 -18.79 -1.30
C HIS A 72 -0.45 -17.99 -0.68
N GLN A 73 0.72 -17.98 -1.33
CA GLN A 73 1.85 -17.18 -0.88
C GLN A 73 1.52 -15.69 -0.86
N ALA A 74 0.92 -15.16 -1.94
CA ALA A 74 0.50 -13.76 -2.01
C ALA A 74 -0.53 -13.40 -0.95
N ARG A 75 -1.44 -14.31 -0.60
CA ARG A 75 -2.46 -14.10 0.44
C ARG A 75 -1.88 -14.08 1.84
N ASP A 76 -0.99 -15.04 2.13
CA ASP A 76 -0.50 -15.30 3.49
C ASP A 76 0.82 -14.56 3.80
N ALA A 77 1.47 -13.93 2.81
CA ALA A 77 2.74 -13.24 2.99
C ALA A 77 2.67 -12.11 4.04
N GLU A 78 3.77 -11.95 4.79
CA GLU A 78 3.97 -10.79 5.63
C GLU A 78 4.33 -9.56 4.79
N ILE A 79 4.20 -8.37 5.37
CA ILE A 79 4.48 -7.09 4.70
C ILE A 79 5.88 -7.06 4.04
N SER A 80 6.90 -7.63 4.69
CA SER A 80 8.27 -7.68 4.15
C SER A 80 8.43 -8.62 2.96
N GLU A 81 7.63 -9.69 2.90
CA GLU A 81 7.68 -10.74 1.88
C GLU A 81 6.65 -10.52 0.77
N ARG A 82 5.67 -9.63 1.02
CA ARG A 82 4.56 -9.33 0.11
C ARG A 82 5.06 -9.00 -1.29
N SER A 83 6.19 -8.33 -1.40
CA SER A 83 6.73 -7.96 -2.70
C SER A 83 7.12 -9.16 -3.56
N GLU A 84 7.83 -10.12 -2.98
CA GLU A 84 8.25 -11.32 -3.67
C GLU A 84 7.04 -12.18 -4.04
N ALA A 85 6.10 -12.30 -3.11
CA ALA A 85 4.89 -13.07 -3.30
C ALA A 85 3.96 -12.50 -4.40
N GLU A 86 3.77 -11.18 -4.44
CA GLU A 86 2.96 -10.52 -5.47
C GLU A 86 3.62 -10.56 -6.85
N SER A 87 4.95 -10.48 -6.91
CA SER A 87 5.71 -10.66 -8.15
C SER A 87 5.60 -12.08 -8.68
N GLY A 88 5.73 -13.10 -7.81
CA GLY A 88 5.51 -14.50 -8.16
C GLY A 88 4.09 -14.78 -8.66
N LEU A 89 3.07 -14.21 -8.01
CA LEU A 89 1.69 -14.30 -8.49
C LEU A 89 1.49 -13.62 -9.84
N SER A 90 2.12 -12.46 -10.05
CA SER A 90 2.08 -11.75 -11.32
C SER A 90 2.72 -12.53 -12.45
N GLU A 91 3.83 -13.20 -12.18
CA GLU A 91 4.51 -14.07 -13.14
C GLU A 91 3.65 -15.28 -13.51
N ALA A 92 3.08 -15.98 -12.51
CA ALA A 92 2.19 -17.11 -12.76
C ALA A 92 0.97 -16.73 -13.61
N LEU A 93 0.34 -15.58 -13.33
CA LEU A 93 -0.79 -15.07 -14.12
C LEU A 93 -0.36 -14.65 -15.54
N LYS A 94 0.85 -14.12 -15.72
CA LYS A 94 1.39 -13.78 -17.05
C LYS A 94 1.64 -15.04 -17.88
N LEU A 95 2.26 -16.07 -17.30
CA LEU A 95 2.50 -17.34 -17.96
C LEU A 95 1.18 -17.97 -18.42
N LEU A 96 0.19 -18.05 -17.53
CA LEU A 96 -1.16 -18.53 -17.88
C LEU A 96 -1.74 -17.77 -19.08
N ARG A 97 -1.66 -16.44 -19.11
CA ARG A 97 -2.19 -15.63 -20.22
C ARG A 97 -1.44 -15.82 -21.53
N GLN A 98 -0.15 -16.18 -21.50
CA GLN A 98 0.68 -16.35 -22.69
C GLN A 98 0.57 -17.73 -23.29
N GLU A 99 0.41 -18.75 -22.46
CA GLU A 99 0.49 -20.16 -22.86
C GLU A 99 -0.88 -20.79 -23.12
N SER A 100 -1.98 -20.06 -22.90
CA SER A 100 -3.34 -20.62 -22.99
C SER A 100 -4.36 -19.64 -23.59
N ASP A 101 -5.37 -20.21 -24.26
CA ASP A 101 -6.55 -19.49 -24.75
C ASP A 101 -7.61 -19.28 -23.64
N ILE A 102 -7.28 -19.62 -22.38
CA ILE A 102 -8.18 -19.53 -21.22
C ILE A 102 -8.73 -18.12 -21.00
N PRO A 103 -7.97 -17.02 -21.21
CA PRO A 103 -8.52 -15.66 -21.13
C PRO A 103 -9.66 -15.39 -22.12
N GLU A 104 -9.63 -16.05 -23.29
CA GLU A 104 -10.69 -15.92 -24.31
C GLU A 104 -11.91 -16.77 -23.98
N LEU A 105 -11.72 -17.92 -23.32
CA LEU A 105 -12.81 -18.79 -22.86
C LEU A 105 -13.55 -18.22 -21.64
N TYR A 106 -12.83 -17.52 -20.76
CA TYR A 106 -13.38 -16.94 -19.53
C TYR A 106 -13.20 -15.42 -19.48
N PRO A 107 -13.75 -14.65 -20.44
CA PRO A 107 -13.48 -13.22 -20.55
C PRO A 107 -13.96 -12.42 -19.32
N GLU A 108 -15.02 -12.89 -18.64
CA GLU A 108 -15.57 -12.23 -17.47
C GLU A 108 -14.58 -12.20 -16.29
N ILE A 109 -13.99 -13.34 -15.91
CA ILE A 109 -13.07 -13.43 -14.77
C ILE A 109 -11.76 -12.68 -15.04
N PHE A 110 -11.27 -12.70 -16.29
CA PHE A 110 -10.07 -11.95 -16.68
C PHE A 110 -10.33 -10.44 -16.76
N SER A 111 -11.53 -10.02 -17.16
CA SER A 111 -11.92 -8.61 -17.10
C SER A 111 -12.02 -8.10 -15.65
N GLU A 112 -12.50 -8.93 -14.73
CA GLU A 112 -12.49 -8.62 -13.30
C GLU A 112 -11.06 -8.50 -12.78
N LEU A 113 -10.18 -9.45 -13.15
CA LEU A 113 -8.76 -9.42 -12.79
C LEU A 113 -8.06 -8.15 -13.30
N ASP A 114 -8.34 -7.74 -14.52
CA ASP A 114 -7.82 -6.49 -15.10
C ASP A 114 -8.34 -5.27 -14.32
N SER A 115 -9.63 -5.25 -13.97
CA SER A 115 -10.22 -4.17 -13.18
C SER A 115 -9.61 -4.06 -11.77
N ILE A 116 -9.29 -5.20 -11.14
CA ILE A 116 -8.59 -5.23 -9.85
C ILE A 116 -7.17 -4.73 -10.01
N THR A 117 -6.48 -5.14 -11.08
CA THR A 117 -5.12 -4.72 -11.39
C THR A 117 -5.05 -3.21 -11.59
N ASP A 118 -6.00 -2.60 -12.29
CA ASP A 118 -6.07 -1.15 -12.46
C ASP A 118 -6.34 -0.39 -11.16
N ARG A 119 -7.25 -0.91 -10.32
CA ARG A 119 -7.49 -0.37 -8.97
C ARG A 119 -6.25 -0.48 -8.10
N LEU A 120 -5.50 -1.58 -8.22
CA LEU A 120 -4.26 -1.79 -7.50
C LEU A 120 -3.21 -0.72 -7.85
N ARG A 121 -3.02 -0.40 -9.15
CA ARG A 121 -2.11 0.68 -9.58
C ARG A 121 -2.45 2.00 -8.89
N THR A 122 -3.74 2.33 -8.85
CA THR A 122 -4.22 3.57 -8.24
C THR A 122 -4.02 3.57 -6.71
N ALA A 123 -4.29 2.44 -6.05
CA ALA A 123 -4.12 2.31 -4.60
C ALA A 123 -2.65 2.43 -4.17
N ILE A 124 -1.74 1.85 -4.94
CA ILE A 124 -0.29 1.97 -4.76
C ILE A 124 0.13 3.44 -4.82
N ALA A 125 -0.28 4.16 -5.87
CA ALA A 125 0.05 5.58 -6.02
C ALA A 125 -0.44 6.44 -4.83
N ILE A 126 -1.66 6.18 -4.34
CA ILE A 126 -2.23 6.87 -3.16
C ILE A 126 -1.41 6.53 -1.89
N HIS A 127 -0.97 5.28 -1.73
CA HIS A 127 -0.14 4.89 -0.60
C HIS A 127 1.22 5.59 -0.63
N GLN A 128 1.91 5.56 -1.77
CA GLN A 128 3.20 6.24 -1.99
C GLN A 128 3.11 7.75 -1.75
N GLU A 129 2.04 8.40 -2.21
CA GLU A 129 1.79 9.82 -1.93
C GLU A 129 1.67 10.08 -0.43
N SER A 130 0.92 9.22 0.29
CA SER A 130 0.72 9.32 1.73
C SER A 130 2.02 9.13 2.51
N VAL A 131 2.84 8.15 2.11
CA VAL A 131 4.18 7.88 2.67
C VAL A 131 5.09 9.09 2.45
N THR A 132 5.14 9.60 1.22
CA THR A 132 5.96 10.75 0.84
C THR A 132 5.56 12.03 1.59
N ALA A 133 4.26 12.31 1.69
CA ALA A 133 3.74 13.45 2.42
C ALA A 133 4.10 13.39 3.91
N THR A 134 4.04 12.19 4.51
CA THR A 134 4.42 11.96 5.90
C THR A 134 5.92 12.13 6.12
N ARG A 135 6.77 11.56 5.25
CA ARG A 135 8.23 11.72 5.28
C ARG A 135 8.64 13.19 5.18
N LYS A 136 8.14 13.91 4.17
CA LYS A 136 8.38 15.36 4.00
C LYS A 136 7.93 16.18 5.22
N ARG A 137 6.85 15.78 5.89
CA ARG A 137 6.40 16.45 7.13
C ARG A 137 7.37 16.19 8.29
N ARG A 138 7.83 14.95 8.45
CA ARG A 138 8.76 14.54 9.52
C ARG A 138 10.15 15.13 9.39
N GLU A 139 10.59 15.45 8.17
CA GLU A 139 11.88 16.08 7.91
C GLU A 139 11.97 17.54 8.43
N LYS A 140 10.84 18.21 8.66
CA LYS A 140 10.84 19.60 9.14
C LYS A 140 11.54 19.74 10.49
N LEU A 141 12.42 20.75 10.60
CA LEU A 141 13.23 21.01 11.79
C LEU A 141 12.40 21.07 13.08
N ILE A 142 11.22 21.69 13.06
CA ILE A 142 10.38 21.77 14.26
C ILE A 142 9.86 20.41 14.72
N ILE A 143 9.56 19.48 13.80
CA ILE A 143 9.12 18.12 14.15
C ILE A 143 10.29 17.34 14.76
N ARG A 144 11.48 17.48 14.20
CA ARG A 144 12.70 16.80 14.68
C ARG A 144 13.17 17.35 16.02
N ALA A 145 13.24 18.68 16.16
CA ALA A 145 13.71 19.37 17.36
C ALA A 145 12.80 19.09 18.56
N PHE A 146 11.48 19.12 18.36
CA PHE A 146 10.50 18.86 19.42
C PHE A 146 10.04 17.40 19.51
N ARG A 147 10.65 16.49 18.73
CA ARG A 147 10.32 15.05 18.69
C ARG A 147 8.82 14.78 18.58
N LEU A 148 8.10 15.61 17.80
CA LEU A 148 6.63 15.56 17.70
C LEU A 148 6.10 14.29 17.04
N ALA A 149 6.96 13.55 16.33
CA ALA A 149 6.62 12.24 15.75
C ALA A 149 6.62 11.09 16.80
N GLY A 150 7.08 11.36 18.03
CA GLY A 150 7.14 10.36 19.09
C GLY A 150 7.94 9.11 18.70
N ARG A 151 7.33 7.93 18.93
CA ARG A 151 7.88 6.60 18.60
C ARG A 151 7.33 6.01 17.30
N ALA A 152 6.55 6.76 16.52
CA ALA A 152 5.94 6.22 15.32
C ALA A 152 7.02 5.81 14.29
N PRO A 153 6.95 4.57 13.75
CA PRO A 153 7.91 4.11 12.75
C PRO A 153 7.85 4.99 11.50
N LEU A 154 8.96 5.05 10.76
CA LEU A 154 8.99 5.77 9.49
C LEU A 154 8.11 5.02 8.48
N PRO A 155 7.18 5.71 7.79
CA PRO A 155 6.48 5.12 6.67
C PRO A 155 7.50 4.66 5.61
N ILE A 156 7.32 3.44 5.13
CA ILE A 156 8.16 2.82 4.11
C ILE A 156 7.33 2.56 2.87
N THR A 157 7.96 2.74 1.70
CA THR A 157 7.45 2.23 0.43
C THR A 157 7.97 0.81 0.29
N TYR A 158 7.15 -0.08 -0.25
CA TYR A 158 7.52 -1.48 -0.45
C TYR A 158 7.95 -1.72 -1.89
N PRO A 159 8.89 -2.64 -2.17
CA PRO A 159 9.44 -2.79 -3.52
C PRO A 159 8.38 -3.07 -4.60
N PHE A 160 7.33 -3.84 -4.31
CA PHE A 160 6.24 -4.12 -5.27
C PHE A 160 5.46 -2.89 -5.71
N GLU A 161 5.50 -1.81 -4.91
CA GLU A 161 4.84 -0.55 -5.26
C GLU A 161 5.58 0.17 -6.39
N ASP A 162 6.88 -0.07 -6.52
CA ASP A 162 7.72 0.55 -7.54
C ASP A 162 7.60 -0.19 -8.89
N ASP A 163 7.27 -1.49 -8.89
CA ASP A 163 7.14 -2.33 -10.09
C ASP A 163 5.91 -2.02 -10.97
N VAL A 164 5.02 -1.13 -10.50
CA VAL A 164 3.71 -0.85 -11.11
C VAL A 164 3.66 0.50 -11.85
N LEU A 165 4.70 1.32 -11.73
CA LEU A 165 4.84 2.64 -12.38
C LEU A 165 5.60 2.55 -13.72
#